data_AF-A0A1B1ZT56-F1
#
_entry.id   AF-A0A1B1ZT56-F1
#
_cell.length_a   1.000
_cell.length_b   1.000
_cell.length_c   1.000
_cell.angle_alpha   90.00
_cell.angle_beta   90.00
_cell.angle_gamma   90.00
#
_symmetry.space_group_name_H-M   'P 1'
#
loop_
_entity.id
_entity.type
_entity.pdbx_description
1 polymer ?
#
loop_
_entity_poly.entity_id
_entity_poly.type
_entity_poly.pdbx_seq_one_letter_code
_entity_poly.pdbx_strand_id
1 'polypeptide(L)'
;MRAAGHAVESILAALNTLGLTIAARTLRAWCARTGTRNGAAGRVAARTVTDALVEDAVRAAAFTTNRAGEPVLAPEGLYGRRKMLALIRRTVLPEAGFGAVDRAMRSVGLAGVVRGKRPRTTIPDSTAQRAADAVPPRSWRVLMPRLG
;
A
#
# COMPACT_ATOMS: atom_id res chain seq x y z
N MET A 1 -37.33 19.67 17.06
CA MET A 1 -37.27 18.93 15.79
C MET A 1 -37.04 19.90 14.63
N ARG A 2 -36.08 19.57 13.75
CA ARG A 2 -35.70 20.19 12.43
C ARG A 2 -34.75 21.40 12.44
N ALA A 3 -33.45 21.12 12.57
CA ALA A 3 -32.32 22.02 12.35
C ALA A 3 -31.73 21.91 10.91
N ALA A 4 -32.54 22.14 9.86
CA ALA A 4 -32.18 21.77 8.48
C ALA A 4 -32.06 22.93 7.45
N GLY A 5 -32.18 24.20 7.86
CA GLY A 5 -32.11 25.37 6.95
C GLY A 5 -30.79 26.15 7.03
N HIS A 6 -30.48 26.69 8.21
CA HIS A 6 -29.46 27.73 8.39
C HIS A 6 -28.04 27.37 7.94
N ALA A 7 -27.66 26.10 8.02
CA ALA A 7 -26.30 25.70 7.68
C ALA A 7 -26.06 25.61 6.15
N VAL A 8 -27.10 25.53 5.32
CA VAL A 8 -26.93 25.56 3.84
C VAL A 8 -26.77 27.00 3.38
N GLU A 9 -27.60 27.91 3.90
CA GLU A 9 -27.53 29.33 3.54
C GLU A 9 -26.18 29.95 3.94
N SER A 10 -25.63 29.61 5.11
CA SER A 10 -24.30 30.08 5.52
C SER A 10 -23.19 29.63 4.56
N ILE A 11 -23.27 28.42 4.02
CA ILE A 11 -22.28 27.89 3.06
C ILE A 11 -22.41 28.62 1.73
N LEU A 12 -23.64 28.84 1.25
CA LEU A 12 -23.87 29.56 0.00
C LEU A 12 -23.44 31.02 0.08
N ALA A 13 -23.65 31.67 1.22
CA ALA A 13 -23.16 33.03 1.45
C ALA A 13 -21.62 33.08 1.36
N ALA A 14 -20.92 32.17 2.03
CA ALA A 14 -19.45 32.09 1.97
C ALA A 14 -18.92 31.81 0.56
N LEU A 15 -19.57 30.90 -0.18
CA LEU A 15 -19.20 30.59 -1.56
C LEU A 15 -19.42 31.78 -2.50
N ASN A 16 -20.50 32.54 -2.28
CA ASN A 16 -20.78 33.73 -3.07
C ASN A 16 -19.73 34.82 -2.83
N THR A 17 -19.23 34.98 -1.59
CA THR A 17 -18.11 35.88 -1.29
C THR A 17 -16.83 35.50 -2.05
N LEU A 18 -16.64 34.21 -2.35
CA LEU A 18 -15.54 33.71 -3.19
C LEU A 18 -15.83 33.79 -4.70
N GLY A 19 -16.96 34.39 -5.10
CA GLY A 19 -17.38 34.51 -6.51
C GLY A 19 -17.98 33.23 -7.11
N LEU A 20 -18.30 32.24 -6.28
CA LEU A 20 -18.86 30.95 -6.72
C LEU A 20 -20.37 30.90 -6.45
N THR A 21 -21.17 31.15 -7.48
CA THR A 21 -22.65 31.05 -7.39
C THR A 21 -23.11 29.61 -7.59
N ILE A 22 -23.56 28.96 -6.52
CA ILE A 22 -24.11 27.59 -6.57
C ILE A 22 -25.57 27.62 -6.12
N ALA A 23 -26.46 26.95 -6.86
CA ALA A 23 -27.86 26.82 -6.44
C ALA A 23 -27.99 25.90 -5.22
N ALA A 24 -28.82 26.28 -4.24
CA ALA A 24 -29.04 25.48 -3.02
C ALA A 24 -29.46 24.04 -3.30
N ARG A 25 -30.27 23.81 -4.35
CA ARG A 25 -30.68 22.45 -4.79
C ARG A 25 -29.48 21.59 -5.22
N THR A 26 -28.49 22.19 -5.87
CA THR A 26 -27.29 21.51 -6.36
C THR A 26 -26.41 21.11 -5.19
N LEU A 27 -26.20 22.02 -4.23
CA LEU A 27 -25.47 21.73 -3.00
C LEU A 27 -26.18 20.64 -2.18
N ARG A 28 -27.50 20.71 -2.02
CA ARG A 28 -28.28 19.69 -1.31
C ARG A 28 -28.23 18.33 -2.01
N ALA A 29 -28.35 18.29 -3.34
CA ALA A 29 -28.23 17.06 -4.12
C ALA A 29 -26.81 16.46 -4.06
N TRP A 30 -25.79 17.31 -4.05
CA TRP A 30 -24.41 16.88 -3.84
C TRP A 30 -24.22 16.35 -2.43
N CYS A 31 -24.66 17.06 -1.38
CA CYS A 31 -24.61 16.61 0.01
C CYS A 31 -25.38 15.31 0.26
N ALA A 32 -26.51 15.12 -0.43
CA ALA A 32 -27.27 13.88 -0.39
C ALA A 32 -26.48 12.73 -1.03
N ARG A 33 -25.77 12.98 -2.13
CA ARG A 33 -24.90 11.98 -2.78
C ARG A 33 -23.65 11.66 -1.95
N THR A 34 -23.06 12.66 -1.31
CA THR A 34 -21.82 12.56 -0.53
C THR A 34 -22.03 12.25 0.95
N GLY A 35 -23.30 12.09 1.40
CA GLY A 35 -23.62 11.63 2.75
C GLY A 35 -23.41 12.66 3.87
N THR A 36 -23.27 13.95 3.55
CA THR A 36 -22.82 14.95 4.53
C THR A 36 -23.91 15.53 5.42
N ARG A 37 -25.21 15.27 5.18
CA ARG A 37 -26.27 15.98 5.92
C ARG A 37 -27.48 15.20 6.42
N ASN A 38 -27.75 13.99 5.93
CA ASN A 38 -28.99 13.31 6.34
C ASN A 38 -29.03 11.80 6.04
N GLY A 39 -28.02 11.03 6.49
CA GLY A 39 -28.08 9.56 6.63
C GLY A 39 -28.27 8.69 5.38
N ALA A 40 -28.77 9.23 4.27
CA ALA A 40 -28.88 8.59 2.97
C ALA A 40 -27.57 8.82 2.21
N ALA A 41 -26.46 8.33 2.76
CA ALA A 41 -25.24 8.22 1.99
C ALA A 41 -25.54 7.41 0.72
N GLY A 42 -25.16 7.91 -0.46
CA GLY A 42 -24.84 7.00 -1.54
C GLY A 42 -23.84 6.02 -0.97
N ARG A 43 -24.26 4.77 -0.73
CA ARG A 43 -23.50 3.80 0.06
C ARG A 43 -22.12 3.69 -0.56
N VAL A 44 -21.12 4.30 0.08
CA VAL A 44 -19.73 4.13 -0.31
C VAL A 44 -19.50 2.62 -0.31
N ALA A 45 -18.97 2.10 -1.42
CA ALA A 45 -18.74 0.67 -1.53
C ALA A 45 -17.89 0.24 -0.32
N ALA A 46 -18.27 -0.87 0.33
CA ALA A 46 -17.57 -1.34 1.52
C ALA A 46 -16.05 -1.43 1.31
N ARG A 47 -15.65 -1.80 0.08
CA ARG A 47 -14.26 -1.83 -0.37
C ARG A 47 -13.53 -0.48 -0.25
N THR A 48 -14.18 0.64 -0.59
CA THR A 48 -13.57 1.98 -0.51
C THR A 48 -13.31 2.35 0.95
N VAL A 49 -14.23 2.00 1.85
CA VAL A 49 -14.03 2.20 3.29
C VAL A 49 -12.87 1.34 3.79
N THR A 50 -12.84 0.05 3.45
CA THR A 50 -11.75 -0.83 3.88
C THR A 50 -10.39 -0.41 3.31
N ASP A 51 -10.34 0.05 2.05
CA ASP A 51 -9.10 0.52 1.42
C ASP A 51 -8.58 1.79 2.12
N ALA A 52 -9.47 2.73 2.50
CA ALA A 52 -9.09 3.92 3.25
C ALA A 52 -8.53 3.56 4.65
N LEU A 53 -9.15 2.61 5.34
CA LEU A 53 -8.66 2.13 6.64
C LEU A 53 -7.29 1.45 6.52
N VAL A 54 -7.08 0.66 5.46
CA VAL A 54 -5.79 0.01 5.19
C VAL A 54 -4.73 1.05 4.81
N GLU A 55 -5.08 2.08 4.03
CA GLU A 55 -4.15 3.16 3.71
C GLU A 55 -3.72 3.92 4.95
N ASP A 56 -4.66 4.30 5.82
CA ASP A 56 -4.37 4.99 7.07
C ASP A 56 -3.45 4.16 7.97
N ALA A 57 -3.75 2.86 8.11
CA ALA A 57 -2.92 1.95 8.90
C ALA A 57 -1.50 1.78 8.32
N VAL A 58 -1.36 1.70 6.98
CA VAL A 58 -0.04 1.65 6.33
C VAL A 58 0.73 2.95 6.52
N ARG A 59 0.06 4.10 6.42
CA ARG A 59 0.67 5.42 6.62
C ARG A 59 1.15 5.59 8.06
N ALA A 60 0.32 5.23 9.03
CA ALA A 60 0.65 5.28 10.46
C ALA A 60 1.79 4.32 10.83
N ALA A 61 1.85 3.15 10.20
CA ALA A 61 2.95 2.20 10.42
C ALA A 61 4.27 2.66 9.77
N ALA A 62 4.20 3.25 8.57
CA ALA A 62 5.39 3.55 7.78
C ALA A 62 6.11 4.84 8.18
N PHE A 63 5.40 5.80 8.78
CA PHE A 63 5.96 7.10 9.13
C PHE A 63 5.91 7.34 10.64
N THR A 64 6.99 7.91 11.16
CA THR A 64 7.07 8.45 12.52
C THR A 64 7.47 9.92 12.44
N THR A 65 7.41 10.62 13.57
CA THR A 65 7.77 12.04 13.64
C THR A 65 9.16 12.16 14.28
N ASN A 66 10.08 12.89 13.62
CA ASN A 66 11.39 13.16 14.21
C ASN A 66 11.28 14.19 15.34
N ARG A 67 12.40 14.46 16.05
CA ARG A 67 12.44 15.49 17.10
C ARG A 67 12.14 16.91 16.60
N ALA A 68 12.27 17.16 15.30
CA ALA A 68 11.96 18.44 14.66
C ALA A 68 10.50 18.55 14.21
N GLY A 69 9.66 17.52 14.41
CA GLY A 69 8.26 17.52 14.00
C GLY A 69 8.01 17.09 12.54
N GLU A 70 9.05 16.66 11.82
CA GLU A 70 8.93 16.25 10.42
C GLU A 70 8.63 14.75 10.30
N PRO A 71 7.80 14.35 9.32
CA PRO A 71 7.54 12.95 9.05
C PRO A 71 8.79 12.27 8.47
N VAL A 72 9.30 11.27 9.18
CA VAL A 72 10.42 10.44 8.75
C VAL A 72 9.99 8.99 8.64
N LEU A 73 10.64 8.24 7.76
CA LEU A 73 10.31 6.84 7.55
C LEU A 73 10.69 6.00 8.79
N ALA A 74 9.72 5.28 9.33
CA ALA A 74 9.95 4.28 10.37
C ALA A 74 10.63 3.03 9.78
N PRO A 75 11.24 2.15 10.60
CA PRO A 75 11.80 0.89 10.13
C PRO A 75 10.78 0.02 9.36
N GLU A 76 9.50 0.10 9.74
CA GLU A 76 8.38 -0.55 9.09
C GLU A 76 8.12 -0.02 7.68
N GLY A 77 8.46 1.25 7.39
CA GLY A 77 8.36 1.82 6.05
C GLY A 77 9.31 1.18 5.04
N LEU A 78 10.35 0.48 5.50
CA LEU A 78 11.23 -0.34 4.66
C LEU A 78 10.62 -1.70 4.30
N TYR A 79 9.48 -2.06 4.89
CA TYR A 79 8.87 -3.36 4.67
C TYR A 79 8.28 -3.44 3.26
N GLY A 80 8.55 -4.54 2.58
CA GLY A 80 7.82 -4.89 1.37
C GLY A 80 6.39 -5.35 1.69
N ARG A 81 5.56 -5.39 0.66
CA ARG A 81 4.14 -5.75 0.69
C ARG A 81 3.77 -6.96 1.56
N ARG A 82 4.52 -8.06 1.47
CA ARG A 82 4.23 -9.28 2.26
C ARG A 82 4.41 -9.04 3.76
N LYS A 83 5.48 -8.34 4.13
CA LYS A 83 5.79 -8.05 5.54
C LYS A 83 4.87 -6.98 6.09
N MET A 84 4.51 -5.99 5.27
CA MET A 84 3.50 -4.99 5.60
C MET A 84 2.13 -5.64 5.84
N LEU A 85 1.68 -6.56 4.99
CA LEU A 85 0.42 -7.27 5.18
C LEU A 85 0.39 -8.03 6.51
N ALA A 86 1.46 -8.76 6.85
CA ALA A 86 1.58 -9.46 8.12
C ALA A 86 1.55 -8.50 9.32
N LEU A 87 2.21 -7.34 9.21
CA LEU A 87 2.19 -6.30 10.23
C LEU A 87 0.78 -5.75 10.44
N ILE A 88 0.07 -5.38 9.37
CA ILE A 88 -1.27 -4.80 9.48
C ILE A 88 -2.27 -5.81 10.05
N ARG A 89 -2.22 -7.07 9.61
CA ARG A 89 -3.11 -8.13 10.11
C ARG A 89 -2.93 -8.41 11.59
N ARG A 90 -1.70 -8.33 12.11
CA ARG A 90 -1.43 -8.61 13.53
C ARG A 90 -1.67 -7.41 14.47
N THR A 91 -1.80 -6.19 13.94
CA THR A 91 -1.83 -4.97 14.76
C THR A 91 -3.13 -4.19 14.67
N VAL A 92 -3.64 -3.93 13.46
CA VAL A 92 -4.74 -2.98 13.25
C VAL A 92 -5.95 -3.65 12.59
N LEU A 93 -5.74 -4.42 11.52
CA LEU A 93 -6.81 -4.92 10.66
C LEU A 93 -6.56 -6.39 10.26
N PRO A 94 -7.05 -7.35 11.07
CA PRO A 94 -6.91 -8.79 10.78
C PRO A 94 -7.45 -9.19 9.40
N GLU A 95 -8.53 -8.54 8.97
CA GLU A 95 -9.21 -8.78 7.69
C GLU A 95 -8.54 -8.09 6.48
N ALA A 96 -7.38 -7.45 6.67
CA ALA A 96 -6.72 -6.74 5.58
C ALA A 96 -6.40 -7.69 4.41
N GLY A 97 -6.86 -7.31 3.22
CA GLY A 97 -6.58 -8.03 1.98
C GLY A 97 -5.21 -7.66 1.40
N PHE A 98 -4.54 -8.63 0.77
CA PHE A 98 -3.27 -8.39 0.08
C PHE A 98 -3.35 -7.26 -0.94
N GLY A 99 -4.41 -7.23 -1.76
CA GLY A 99 -4.62 -6.19 -2.77
C GLY A 99 -4.91 -4.81 -2.18
N ALA A 100 -5.50 -4.73 -0.98
CA ALA A 100 -5.73 -3.46 -0.29
C ALA A 100 -4.39 -2.87 0.20
N VAL A 101 -3.55 -3.70 0.84
CA VAL A 101 -2.20 -3.29 1.27
C VAL A 101 -1.33 -2.90 0.08
N ASP A 102 -1.42 -3.62 -1.02
CA ASP A 102 -0.70 -3.29 -2.26
C ASP A 102 -1.09 -1.92 -2.84
N ARG A 103 -2.39 -1.60 -2.85
CA ARG A 103 -2.87 -0.27 -3.28
C ARG A 103 -2.45 0.82 -2.31
N ALA A 104 -2.61 0.60 -1.01
CA ALA A 104 -2.19 1.53 0.05
C ALA A 104 -0.69 1.84 -0.03
N MET A 105 0.16 0.82 -0.19
CA MET A 105 1.60 1.06 -0.33
C MET A 105 1.92 1.90 -1.57
N ARG A 106 1.26 1.64 -2.71
CA ARG A 106 1.45 2.47 -3.92
C ARG A 106 0.93 3.91 -3.75
N SER A 107 -0.22 4.12 -3.12
CA SER A 107 -0.76 5.47 -2.89
C SER A 107 0.11 6.29 -1.94
N VAL A 108 0.73 5.63 -0.97
CA VAL A 108 1.66 6.25 0.00
C VAL A 108 3.09 6.41 -0.56
N GLY A 109 3.42 5.75 -1.68
CA GLY A 109 4.75 5.82 -2.31
C GLY A 109 5.78 4.83 -1.74
N LEU A 110 5.33 3.75 -1.09
CA LEU A 110 6.18 2.72 -0.50
C LEU A 110 6.36 1.53 -1.46
N ALA A 111 7.60 1.17 -1.74
CA ALA A 111 7.94 -0.06 -2.46
C ALA A 111 8.48 -1.17 -1.53
N GLY A 112 9.01 -0.77 -0.37
CA GLY A 112 9.85 -1.60 0.49
C GLY A 112 11.27 -1.79 -0.05
N VAL A 113 12.20 -2.15 0.82
CA VAL A 113 13.60 -2.38 0.44
C VAL A 113 13.77 -3.79 -0.08
N VAL A 114 14.34 -3.90 -1.29
CA VAL A 114 14.77 -5.17 -1.88
C VAL A 114 16.29 -5.21 -1.83
N ARG A 115 16.86 -6.36 -1.45
CA ARG A 115 18.31 -6.55 -1.52
C ARG A 115 18.74 -6.51 -2.99
N GLY A 116 19.55 -5.53 -3.36
CA GLY A 116 20.12 -5.42 -4.70
C GLY A 116 21.01 -6.62 -5.05
N LYS A 117 21.20 -6.86 -6.35
CA LYS A 117 22.15 -7.86 -6.85
C LYS A 117 23.57 -7.43 -6.45
N ARG A 118 24.36 -8.35 -5.89
CA ARG A 118 25.77 -8.09 -5.55
C ARG A 118 26.51 -7.65 -6.82
N PRO A 119 27.27 -6.53 -6.82
CA PRO A 119 28.08 -6.14 -7.96
C PRO A 119 29.04 -7.30 -8.30
N ARG A 120 29.00 -7.77 -9.55
CA ARG A 120 30.04 -8.66 -10.07
C ARG A 120 31.11 -7.76 -10.66
N THR A 121 32.23 -7.62 -9.96
CA THR A 121 33.38 -6.83 -10.41
C THR A 121 34.27 -7.59 -11.40
N THR A 122 33.97 -8.87 -11.64
CA THR A 122 34.66 -9.68 -12.64
C THR A 122 33.78 -9.81 -13.88
N ILE A 123 34.15 -9.11 -14.94
CA ILE A 123 33.66 -9.39 -16.29
C ILE A 123 34.48 -10.59 -16.79
N PRO A 124 33.86 -11.74 -17.10
CA PRO A 124 34.60 -12.87 -17.65
C PRO A 124 35.20 -12.48 -19.00
N ASP A 125 36.51 -12.72 -19.15
CA ASP A 125 37.15 -12.63 -20.45
C ASP A 125 36.63 -13.79 -21.33
N SER A 126 35.97 -13.46 -22.44
CA SER A 126 35.42 -14.43 -23.38
C SER A 126 36.49 -15.21 -24.13
N THR A 127 37.73 -14.71 -24.13
CA THR A 127 38.88 -15.30 -24.82
C THR A 127 39.80 -16.09 -23.90
N ALA A 128 39.60 -16.02 -22.59
CA ALA A 128 40.41 -16.78 -21.64
C ALA A 128 40.15 -18.28 -21.75
N GLN A 129 41.23 -19.05 -21.92
CA GLN A 129 41.20 -20.52 -21.91
C GLN A 129 40.68 -21.00 -20.55
N ARG A 130 39.56 -21.73 -20.54
CA ARG A 130 39.04 -22.34 -19.31
C ARG A 130 40.03 -23.39 -18.81
N ALA A 131 40.29 -23.38 -17.50
CA ALA A 131 41.04 -24.44 -16.86
C ALA A 131 40.35 -25.80 -17.10
N ALA A 132 41.13 -26.84 -17.39
CA ALA A 132 40.61 -28.18 -17.57
C ALA A 132 39.97 -28.68 -16.26
N ASP A 133 38.81 -29.35 -16.36
CA ASP A 133 38.14 -29.93 -15.21
C ASP A 133 39.04 -30.98 -14.55
N ALA A 134 39.48 -30.69 -13.32
CA ALA A 134 40.34 -31.58 -12.53
C ALA A 134 39.55 -32.68 -11.81
N VAL A 135 38.27 -32.86 -12.15
CA VAL A 135 37.42 -33.89 -11.53
C VAL A 135 37.61 -35.20 -12.30
N PRO A 136 38.17 -36.25 -11.68
CA PRO A 136 38.29 -37.54 -12.34
C PRO A 136 36.89 -38.10 -12.66
N PRO A 137 36.72 -38.82 -13.78
CA PRO A 137 35.45 -39.40 -14.17
C PRO A 137 34.96 -40.32 -13.05
N ARG A 138 33.76 -40.05 -12.52
CA ARG A 138 33.16 -40.87 -11.47
C ARG A 138 32.69 -42.20 -12.06
N SER A 139 33.40 -43.29 -11.75
CA SER A 139 32.97 -44.64 -12.06
C SER A 139 32.03 -45.15 -10.96
N TRP A 140 30.75 -44.81 -11.00
CA TRP A 140 29.77 -45.49 -10.16
C TRP A 140 29.42 -46.83 -10.81
N ARG A 141 29.92 -47.93 -10.26
CA ARG A 141 29.49 -49.28 -10.63
C ARG A 141 28.24 -49.62 -9.81
N VAL A 142 27.08 -49.68 -10.46
CA VAL A 142 25.85 -50.15 -9.80
C VAL A 142 25.98 -51.65 -9.59
N LEU A 143 25.99 -52.08 -8.33
CA LEU A 143 25.96 -53.50 -7.98
C LEU A 143 24.51 -53.98 -8.04
N MET A 144 24.15 -54.73 -9.07
CA MET A 144 22.85 -55.40 -9.13
C MET A 144 22.86 -56.60 -8.16
N PRO A 145 21.85 -56.78 -7.30
CA PRO A 145 21.76 -57.98 -6.49
C PRO A 145 21.45 -59.18 -7.39
N ARG A 146 22.18 -60.27 -7.20
CA ARG A 146 21.82 -61.57 -7.80
C ARG A 146 20.52 -62.04 -7.14
N LEU A 147 19.48 -62.20 -7.94
CA LEU A 147 18.27 -62.92 -7.54
C LEU A 147 18.66 -64.40 -7.40
N GLY A 148 18.49 -64.92 -6.19
CA GLY A 148 18.51 -66.36 -5.89
C GLY A 148 17.10 -66.93 -5.95
#